data_AF-A0A835CI21-F1
#
_entry.id   AF-A0A835CI21-F1
#
_cell.length_a   1.000
_cell.length_b   1.000
_cell.length_c   1.000
_cell.angle_alpha   90.00
_cell.angle_beta   90.00
_cell.angle_gamma   90.00
#
_symmetry.space_group_name_H-M   'P 1'
#
loop_
_entity.id
_entity.type
_entity.pdbx_description
1 polymer ?
#
loop_
_entity_poly.entity_id
_entity_poly.type
_entity_poly.pdbx_seq_one_letter_code
_entity_poly.pdbx_strand_id
1 'polypeptide(L)'
;MATIQLSIFETPPRPGILEGRPHKVIFHPTTSLCVQRKSLVDPLILGPCSEAEGWNYTPQKILTIKGTYFCLQAVGTGKPARLSVICSDRPNTKWEMISDSKMHLSSKLANGTTEVCLDVDSDNVVVTNTWKCLSGDRTCDPASQWFKLVDRTRRSSGSKDSVMVPSLDQTVNLSRIVDSASESVGSM
;
A
#
# COMPACT_ATOMS: atom_id res chain seq x y z
N MET A 1 -40.52 37.71 -39.91
CA MET A 1 -39.19 37.53 -39.29
C MET A 1 -39.40 37.03 -37.88
N ALA A 2 -39.42 35.72 -37.66
CA ALA A 2 -39.55 35.13 -36.33
C ALA A 2 -38.14 34.89 -35.77
N THR A 3 -37.78 35.58 -34.70
CA THR A 3 -36.50 35.41 -33.99
C THR A 3 -36.63 34.25 -33.01
N ILE A 4 -35.76 33.25 -33.16
CA ILE A 4 -35.63 32.13 -32.23
C ILE A 4 -34.71 32.58 -31.09
N GLN A 5 -35.25 32.68 -29.87
CA GLN A 5 -34.46 32.86 -28.64
C GLN A 5 -33.92 31.49 -28.20
N LEU A 6 -32.60 31.30 -28.28
CA LEU A 6 -31.90 30.14 -27.73
C LEU A 6 -31.67 30.37 -26.25
N SER A 7 -32.47 29.75 -25.39
CA SER A 7 -32.23 29.69 -23.96
C SER A 7 -31.12 28.67 -23.65
N ILE A 8 -30.05 29.15 -23.01
CA ILE A 8 -28.98 28.31 -22.46
C ILE A 8 -29.58 27.56 -21.26
N PHE A 9 -29.75 26.24 -21.40
CA PHE A 9 -30.03 25.39 -20.24
C PHE A 9 -28.74 25.24 -19.43
N GLU A 10 -28.59 26.04 -18.38
CA GLU A 10 -27.59 25.76 -17.34
C GLU A 10 -28.00 24.48 -16.62
N THR A 11 -27.22 23.42 -16.83
CA THR A 11 -27.33 22.19 -16.05
C THR A 11 -27.05 22.49 -14.59
N PRO A 12 -27.90 22.06 -13.64
CA PRO A 12 -27.66 22.29 -12.23
C PRO A 12 -26.32 21.64 -11.80
N PRO A 13 -25.54 22.30 -10.92
CA PRO A 13 -24.29 21.73 -10.43
C PRO A 13 -24.57 20.37 -9.77
N ARG A 14 -23.85 19.32 -10.23
CA ARG A 14 -23.96 17.99 -9.64
C ARG A 14 -23.64 18.08 -8.14
N PRO A 15 -24.45 17.47 -7.26
CA PRO A 15 -24.17 17.46 -5.84
C PRO A 15 -22.83 16.80 -5.56
N GLY A 16 -21.99 17.53 -4.81
CA GLY A 16 -20.77 17.13 -4.12
C GLY A 16 -20.17 15.77 -4.45
N ILE A 17 -19.12 15.76 -5.27
CA ILE A 17 -18.09 14.73 -5.17
C ILE A 17 -17.52 14.87 -3.76
N LEU A 18 -17.91 13.97 -2.85
CA LEU A 18 -17.24 13.81 -1.57
C LEU A 18 -15.81 13.36 -1.88
N GLU A 19 -14.88 14.32 -1.95
CA GLU A 19 -13.46 14.05 -1.86
C GLU A 19 -13.21 13.28 -0.57
N GLY A 20 -13.10 11.96 -0.72
CA GLY A 20 -12.80 11.10 0.40
C GLY A 20 -11.44 11.50 0.96
N ARG A 21 -11.41 11.97 2.21
CA ARG A 21 -10.15 12.31 2.90
C ARG A 21 -9.13 11.18 2.67
N PRO A 22 -7.84 11.51 2.42
CA PRO A 22 -6.81 10.50 2.28
C PRO A 22 -6.84 9.54 3.47
N HIS A 23 -6.58 8.28 3.19
CA HIS A 23 -6.45 7.23 4.20
C HIS A 23 -5.39 6.24 3.74
N LYS A 24 -4.83 5.50 4.69
CA LYS A 24 -3.89 4.43 4.37
C LYS A 24 -4.63 3.12 4.19
N VAL A 25 -4.04 2.19 3.45
CA VAL A 25 -4.38 0.78 3.48
C VAL A 25 -3.14 -0.01 3.89
N ILE A 26 -3.32 -1.13 4.58
CA ILE A 26 -2.22 -2.04 4.89
C ILE A 26 -2.15 -3.04 3.73
N PHE A 27 -1.19 -2.85 2.83
CA PHE A 27 -1.01 -3.60 1.59
C PHE A 27 0.03 -4.71 1.78
N HIS A 28 -0.27 -5.92 1.30
CA HIS A 28 0.63 -7.05 1.28
C HIS A 28 1.22 -7.23 -0.14
N PRO A 29 2.49 -6.87 -0.39
CA PRO A 29 3.05 -6.77 -1.74
C PRO A 29 3.02 -8.07 -2.54
N THR A 30 3.32 -9.19 -1.89
CA THR A 30 3.51 -10.48 -2.57
C THR A 30 2.20 -11.05 -3.12
N THR A 31 1.08 -10.77 -2.47
CA THR A 31 -0.26 -11.22 -2.93
C THR A 31 -1.03 -10.13 -3.66
N SER A 32 -0.55 -8.88 -3.64
CA SER A 32 -1.28 -7.70 -4.13
C SER A 32 -2.65 -7.49 -3.47
N LEU A 33 -2.82 -7.97 -2.24
CA LEU A 33 -4.04 -7.84 -1.44
C LEU A 33 -3.83 -6.85 -0.29
N CYS A 34 -4.92 -6.41 0.33
CA CYS A 34 -4.90 -5.53 1.49
C CYS A 34 -5.55 -6.20 2.70
N VAL A 35 -5.16 -5.77 3.90
CA VAL A 35 -5.81 -6.19 5.15
C VAL A 35 -7.24 -5.68 5.19
N GLN A 36 -8.15 -6.61 5.46
CA GLN A 36 -9.58 -6.39 5.53
C GLN A 36 -10.17 -7.01 6.79
N ARG A 37 -11.35 -6.50 7.14
CA ARG A 37 -12.20 -7.05 8.17
C ARG A 37 -13.52 -7.50 7.52
N LYS A 38 -13.84 -8.80 7.64
CA LYS A 38 -15.13 -9.34 7.18
C LYS A 38 -16.26 -9.05 8.18
N SER A 39 -16.01 -9.23 9.47
CA SER A 39 -16.95 -8.94 10.55
C SER A 39 -16.21 -8.46 11.80
N LEU A 40 -16.95 -8.12 12.87
CA LEU A 40 -16.32 -7.71 14.14
C LEU A 40 -15.68 -8.86 14.92
N VAL A 41 -16.09 -10.10 14.64
CA VAL A 41 -15.66 -11.29 15.39
C VAL A 41 -14.67 -12.15 14.61
N ASP A 42 -14.68 -12.04 13.28
CA ASP A 42 -13.76 -12.77 12.43
C ASP A 42 -12.36 -12.18 12.47
N PRO A 43 -11.32 -13.01 12.25
CA PRO A 43 -9.97 -12.54 12.04
C PRO A 43 -9.87 -11.51 10.91
N LEU A 44 -8.84 -10.66 10.99
CA LEU A 44 -8.42 -9.87 9.84
C LEU A 44 -7.86 -10.81 8.77
N ILE A 45 -8.20 -10.55 7.52
CA ILE A 45 -7.76 -11.37 6.38
C ILE A 45 -7.19 -10.48 5.27
N LEU A 46 -6.49 -11.08 4.31
CA LEU A 46 -6.19 -10.41 3.06
C LEU A 46 -7.35 -10.54 2.07
N GLY A 47 -7.63 -9.44 1.35
CA GLY A 47 -8.62 -9.40 0.28
C GLY A 47 -8.40 -8.23 -0.67
N PRO A 48 -9.27 -8.04 -1.68
CA PRO A 48 -9.15 -6.98 -2.67
C PRO A 48 -9.01 -5.58 -2.05
N CYS A 49 -7.99 -4.82 -2.42
CA CYS A 49 -7.79 -3.47 -1.87
C CYS A 49 -8.97 -2.52 -2.11
N SER A 50 -9.84 -2.80 -3.09
CA SER A 50 -11.09 -2.07 -3.33
C SER A 50 -12.00 -2.00 -2.11
N GLU A 51 -12.06 -3.09 -1.35
CA GLU A 51 -12.96 -3.33 -0.20
C GLU A 51 -12.25 -3.12 1.15
N ALA A 52 -10.96 -2.79 1.15
CA ALA A 52 -10.20 -2.56 2.37
C ALA A 52 -10.67 -1.29 3.10
N GLU A 53 -10.79 -1.42 4.42
CA GLU A 53 -11.04 -0.29 5.31
C GLU A 53 -9.85 0.66 5.31
N GLY A 54 -10.14 1.96 5.51
CA GLY A 54 -9.10 2.95 5.67
C GLY A 54 -8.47 2.90 7.04
N TRP A 55 -7.15 3.02 7.10
CA TRP A 55 -6.37 3.06 8.32
C TRP A 55 -5.78 4.46 8.54
N ASN A 56 -5.66 4.84 9.80
CA ASN A 56 -4.79 5.93 10.25
C ASN A 56 -3.60 5.33 10.98
N TYR A 57 -2.43 5.96 10.81
CA TYR A 57 -1.22 5.63 11.57
C TYR A 57 -0.78 6.88 12.33
N THR A 58 -0.87 6.82 13.65
CA THR A 58 -0.63 8.00 14.51
C THR A 58 0.86 8.18 14.83
N PRO A 59 1.29 9.38 15.27
CA PRO A 59 2.65 9.58 15.77
C PRO A 59 3.02 8.68 16.95
N GLN A 60 2.03 8.23 17.72
CA GLN A 60 2.19 7.26 18.81
C GLN A 60 2.34 5.81 18.31
N LYS A 61 2.48 5.61 16.99
CA LYS A 61 2.67 4.31 16.34
C LYS A 61 1.45 3.39 16.49
N ILE A 62 0.24 3.95 16.53
CA ILE A 62 -0.99 3.17 16.65
C ILE A 62 -1.68 3.12 15.28
N LEU A 63 -2.06 1.93 14.85
CA LEU A 63 -2.86 1.70 13.65
C LEU A 63 -4.33 1.62 14.02
N THR A 64 -5.12 2.61 13.61
CA THR A 64 -6.58 2.66 13.86
C THR A 64 -7.38 2.57 12.58
N ILE A 65 -8.54 1.92 12.64
CA ILE A 65 -9.49 1.92 11.52
C ILE A 65 -10.22 3.27 11.51
N LYS A 66 -10.12 3.97 10.39
CA LYS A 66 -10.67 5.30 10.19
C LYS A 66 -12.19 5.31 10.40
N GLY A 67 -12.66 6.28 11.18
CA GLY A 67 -14.08 6.41 11.51
C GLY A 67 -14.56 5.45 12.61
N THR A 68 -13.65 4.71 13.23
CA THR A 68 -13.96 3.80 14.34
C THR A 68 -12.99 4.01 15.51
N TYR A 69 -13.27 3.34 16.63
CA TYR A 69 -12.37 3.31 17.80
C TYR A 69 -11.45 2.07 17.82
N PHE A 70 -11.46 1.27 16.76
CA PHE A 70 -10.67 0.04 16.70
C PHE A 70 -9.22 0.33 16.34
N CYS A 71 -8.30 -0.31 17.06
CA CYS A 71 -6.88 -0.38 16.71
C CYS A 71 -6.40 -1.82 16.59
N LEU A 72 -5.35 -1.99 15.79
CA LEU A 72 -4.67 -3.27 15.64
C LEU A 72 -3.93 -3.66 16.93
N GLN A 73 -4.06 -4.92 17.33
CA GLN A 73 -3.47 -5.46 18.54
C GLN A 73 -2.77 -6.81 18.27
N ALA A 74 -1.55 -6.94 18.79
CA ALA A 74 -0.83 -8.20 18.86
C ALA A 74 -1.25 -8.98 20.12
N VAL A 75 -1.65 -10.24 19.93
CA VAL A 75 -2.16 -11.08 21.03
C VAL A 75 -1.16 -12.16 21.41
N GLY A 76 -0.51 -12.78 20.43
CA GLY A 76 0.48 -13.83 20.66
C GLY A 76 1.09 -14.36 19.37
N THR A 77 2.24 -15.02 19.49
CA THR A 77 2.90 -15.67 18.36
C THR A 77 2.03 -16.78 17.78
N GLY A 78 1.93 -16.88 16.46
CA GLY A 78 1.08 -17.83 15.74
C GLY A 78 -0.43 -17.59 15.94
N LYS A 79 -0.84 -16.43 16.46
CA LYS A 79 -2.26 -16.10 16.68
C LYS A 79 -2.70 -15.00 15.72
N PRO A 80 -4.00 -14.98 15.33
CA PRO A 80 -4.56 -13.87 14.57
C PRO A 80 -4.35 -12.53 15.24
N ALA A 81 -3.97 -11.52 14.45
CA ALA A 81 -4.01 -10.14 14.91
C ALA A 81 -5.47 -9.74 15.16
N ARG A 82 -5.72 -8.96 16.21
CA ARG A 82 -7.07 -8.58 16.62
C ARG A 82 -7.28 -7.08 16.56
N LEU A 83 -8.54 -6.69 16.61
CA LEU A 83 -8.94 -5.32 16.85
C LEU A 83 -9.33 -5.14 18.31
N SER A 84 -8.81 -4.09 18.93
CA SER A 84 -9.13 -3.67 20.29
C SER A 84 -9.78 -2.30 20.26
N VAL A 85 -10.68 -2.04 21.21
CA VAL A 85 -11.18 -0.67 21.49
C VAL A 85 -10.30 0.09 22.47
N ILE A 86 -9.37 -0.61 23.14
CA ILE A 86 -8.44 -0.04 24.11
C ILE A 86 -7.13 0.29 23.39
N CYS A 87 -7.11 1.44 22.74
CA CYS A 87 -5.95 1.95 21.99
C CYS A 87 -5.03 2.78 22.90
N SER A 88 -4.66 2.19 24.03
CA SER A 88 -3.74 2.78 25.01
C SER A 88 -2.28 2.69 24.56
N ASP A 89 -1.38 3.35 25.28
CA ASP A 89 0.07 3.32 25.07
C ASP A 89 0.74 1.97 25.45
N ARG A 90 -0.01 0.86 25.37
CA ARG A 90 0.48 -0.48 25.68
C ARG A 90 1.40 -1.01 24.57
N PRO A 91 2.38 -1.86 24.90
CA PRO A 91 3.33 -2.38 23.91
C PRO A 91 2.65 -3.10 22.74
N ASN A 92 1.56 -3.82 23.01
CA ASN A 92 0.88 -4.67 22.04
C ASN A 92 -0.18 -4.00 21.16
N THR A 93 -0.31 -2.68 21.29
CA THR A 93 -1.11 -1.83 20.39
C THR A 93 -0.24 -0.84 19.61
N LYS A 94 1.07 -0.87 19.83
CA LYS A 94 2.07 -0.09 19.08
C LYS A 94 2.64 -0.93 17.95
N TRP A 95 2.74 -0.35 16.77
CA TRP A 95 3.18 -0.99 15.54
C TRP A 95 4.24 -0.14 14.87
N GLU A 96 5.42 -0.71 14.62
CA GLU A 96 6.56 -0.03 14.04
C GLU A 96 6.92 -0.63 12.69
N MET A 97 7.19 0.23 11.71
CA MET A 97 7.81 -0.18 10.45
C MET A 97 9.32 -0.27 10.65
N ILE A 98 9.81 -1.48 10.79
CA ILE A 98 11.22 -1.81 11.05
C ILE A 98 11.90 -2.32 9.77
N SER A 99 13.16 -2.76 9.87
CA SER A 99 14.05 -3.14 8.75
C SER A 99 14.40 -1.95 7.84
N ASP A 100 15.43 -2.11 7.00
CA ASP A 100 15.88 -1.06 6.08
C ASP A 100 14.83 -0.75 5.02
N SER A 101 14.10 -1.77 4.58
CA SER A 101 13.01 -1.64 3.59
C SER A 101 11.70 -1.11 4.17
N LYS A 102 11.59 -0.99 5.50
CA LYS A 102 10.36 -0.58 6.21
C LYS A 102 9.13 -1.44 5.89
N MET A 103 9.35 -2.70 5.51
CA MET A 103 8.28 -3.63 5.13
C MET A 103 7.81 -4.55 6.25
N HIS A 104 8.51 -4.61 7.37
CA HIS A 104 8.07 -5.42 8.51
C HIS A 104 7.32 -4.52 9.49
N LEU A 105 6.06 -4.87 9.77
CA LEU A 105 5.22 -4.16 10.73
C LEU A 105 5.22 -4.92 12.06
N SER A 106 6.01 -4.45 13.03
CA SER A 106 6.28 -5.16 14.29
C SER A 106 5.62 -4.52 15.50
N SER A 107 5.28 -5.37 16.46
CA SER A 107 4.76 -4.99 17.76
C SER A 107 5.43 -5.83 18.85
N LYS A 108 5.24 -5.43 20.10
CA LYS A 108 5.62 -6.22 21.26
C LYS A 108 4.38 -6.89 21.83
N LEU A 109 4.47 -8.13 22.30
CA LEU A 109 3.37 -8.75 23.01
C LEU A 109 3.10 -8.02 24.35
N ALA A 110 1.99 -8.36 25.01
CA ALA A 110 1.58 -7.71 26.25
C ALA A 110 2.63 -7.81 27.38
N ASN A 111 3.51 -8.82 27.32
CA ASN A 111 4.65 -8.97 28.24
C ASN A 111 5.74 -7.91 28.03
N GLY A 112 5.70 -7.14 26.94
CA GLY A 112 6.64 -6.08 26.62
C GLY A 112 8.02 -6.54 26.12
N THR A 113 8.28 -7.84 26.08
CA THR A 113 9.61 -8.39 25.75
C THR A 113 9.62 -9.16 24.44
N THR A 114 8.54 -9.88 24.11
CA THR A 114 8.48 -10.68 22.89
C THR A 114 8.06 -9.81 21.72
N GLU A 115 8.93 -9.70 20.71
CA GLU A 115 8.63 -8.98 19.46
C GLU A 115 8.04 -9.89 18.40
N VAL A 116 7.04 -9.40 17.69
CA VAL A 116 6.34 -10.10 16.62
C VAL A 116 6.10 -9.17 15.44
N CYS A 117 6.12 -9.72 14.22
CA CYS A 117 5.70 -9.05 13.00
C CYS A 117 4.30 -9.48 12.61
N LEU A 118 3.58 -8.61 11.88
CA LEU A 118 2.48 -9.08 11.05
C LEU A 118 3.00 -10.09 10.03
N ASP A 119 2.17 -11.11 9.80
CA ASP A 119 2.41 -12.21 8.88
C ASP A 119 1.06 -12.62 8.28
N VAL A 120 1.10 -13.41 7.20
CA VAL A 120 -0.09 -14.03 6.63
C VAL A 120 0.10 -15.55 6.59
N ASP A 121 -0.93 -16.28 7.02
CA ASP A 121 -0.94 -17.74 6.93
C ASP A 121 -1.47 -18.25 5.58
N SER A 122 -1.53 -19.57 5.43
CA SER A 122 -1.99 -20.22 4.19
C SER A 122 -3.45 -19.93 3.84
N ASP A 123 -4.26 -19.53 4.82
CA ASP A 123 -5.68 -19.23 4.66
C ASP A 123 -5.94 -17.72 4.45
N ASN A 124 -4.87 -16.96 4.19
CA ASN A 124 -4.87 -15.50 4.07
C ASN A 124 -5.30 -14.77 5.37
N VAL A 125 -5.21 -15.42 6.53
CA VAL A 125 -5.48 -14.77 7.81
C VAL A 125 -4.26 -13.99 8.24
N VAL A 126 -4.49 -12.76 8.70
CA VAL A 126 -3.45 -11.89 9.24
C VAL A 126 -3.13 -12.32 10.66
N VAL A 127 -1.93 -12.86 10.85
CA VAL A 127 -1.44 -13.39 12.13
C VAL A 127 -0.23 -12.61 12.61
N THR A 128 0.19 -12.84 13.86
CA THR A 128 1.44 -12.31 14.40
C THR A 128 2.44 -13.43 14.64
N ASN A 129 3.64 -13.33 14.09
CA ASN A 129 4.71 -14.32 14.23
C ASN A 129 6.03 -13.68 14.62
N THR A 130 6.98 -14.49 15.09
CA THR A 130 8.36 -14.04 15.21
C THR A 130 8.90 -13.65 13.84
N TRP A 131 9.86 -12.74 13.84
CA TRP A 131 10.43 -12.22 12.61
C TRP A 131 11.09 -13.33 11.81
N LYS A 132 10.89 -13.32 10.50
CA LYS A 132 11.61 -14.18 9.57
C LYS A 132 12.94 -13.53 9.18
N CYS A 133 13.91 -14.38 8.85
CA CYS A 133 15.17 -13.98 8.21
C CYS A 133 16.03 -13.00 9.01
N LEU A 134 16.02 -13.13 10.35
CA LEU A 134 16.93 -12.40 11.25
C LEU A 134 18.39 -12.85 11.10
N SER A 135 18.61 -14.11 10.74
CA SER A 135 19.93 -14.66 10.40
C SER A 135 20.16 -14.54 8.89
N GLY A 136 21.41 -14.30 8.46
CA GLY A 136 21.83 -14.17 7.06
C GLY A 136 21.70 -15.44 6.19
N ASP A 137 20.71 -16.28 6.50
CA ASP A 137 20.28 -17.41 5.69
C ASP A 137 19.66 -16.90 4.39
N ARG A 138 20.35 -17.22 3.29
CA ARG A 138 19.94 -16.83 1.92
C ARG A 138 18.73 -17.59 1.41
N THR A 139 18.33 -18.68 2.09
CA THR A 139 17.16 -19.49 1.72
C THR A 139 15.89 -19.05 2.43
N CYS A 140 16.01 -18.12 3.38
CA CYS A 140 14.87 -17.64 4.14
C CYS A 140 14.00 -16.69 3.31
N ASP A 141 12.69 -16.95 3.29
CA ASP A 141 11.69 -16.12 2.63
C ASP A 141 10.88 -15.30 3.67
N PRO A 142 11.09 -13.97 3.75
CA PRO A 142 10.33 -13.09 4.64
C PRO A 142 9.06 -12.53 3.96
N ALA A 143 8.75 -12.90 2.72
CA ALA A 143 7.77 -12.20 1.89
C ALA A 143 6.33 -12.24 2.42
N SER A 144 5.99 -13.23 3.26
CA SER A 144 4.68 -13.29 3.93
C SER A 144 4.55 -12.27 5.08
N GLN A 145 5.68 -11.72 5.58
CA GLN A 145 5.71 -10.71 6.64
C GLN A 145 5.85 -9.29 6.10
N TRP A 146 5.81 -9.11 4.79
CA TRP A 146 5.92 -7.80 4.17
C TRP A 146 4.56 -7.11 4.09
N PHE A 147 4.46 -5.96 4.75
CA PHE A 147 3.31 -5.08 4.72
C PHE A 147 3.76 -3.64 4.48
N LYS A 148 2.98 -2.89 3.70
CA LYS A 148 3.20 -1.48 3.42
C LYS A 148 1.96 -0.68 3.78
N LEU A 149 2.17 0.47 4.44
CA LEU A 149 1.11 1.46 4.60
C LEU A 149 1.10 2.35 3.35
N VAL A 150 0.09 2.20 2.51
CA VAL A 150 -0.02 2.92 1.23
C VAL A 150 -1.14 3.94 1.31
N ASP A 151 -0.87 5.16 0.87
CA ASP A 151 -1.90 6.19 0.77
C ASP A 151 -2.87 5.91 -0.37
N ARG A 152 -4.17 5.87 -0.04
CA ARG A 152 -5.27 5.76 -0.97
C ARG A 152 -5.96 7.12 -1.05
N THR A 153 -5.62 7.88 -2.08
CA THR A 153 -6.44 9.00 -2.56
C THR A 153 -7.41 8.42 -3.59
N ARG A 154 -8.71 8.71 -3.47
CA ARG A 154 -9.58 8.53 -4.61
C ARG A 154 -9.16 9.59 -5.63
N ARG A 155 -8.56 9.18 -6.75
CA ARG A 155 -8.33 10.09 -7.88
C ARG A 155 -9.69 10.68 -8.25
N SER A 156 -9.82 11.99 -8.14
CA SER A 156 -10.89 12.71 -8.82
C SER A 156 -10.71 12.43 -10.31
N SER A 157 -11.71 11.80 -10.95
CA SER A 157 -11.83 11.90 -12.40
C SER A 157 -12.21 13.34 -12.70
N GLY A 158 -11.22 14.21 -12.77
CA GLY A 158 -11.38 15.66 -12.76
C GLY A 158 -10.12 16.42 -13.17
N SER A 159 -9.37 15.88 -14.12
CA SER A 159 -8.44 16.66 -14.93
C SER A 159 -8.46 16.06 -16.33
N LYS A 160 -9.08 16.79 -17.27
CA LYS A 160 -8.59 16.78 -18.65
C LYS A 160 -7.26 17.52 -18.63
N ASP A 161 -6.22 16.89 -18.09
CA ASP A 161 -4.88 17.19 -18.53
C ASP A 161 -4.63 16.24 -19.69
N SER A 162 -4.78 16.80 -20.88
CA SER A 162 -4.22 16.27 -22.11
C SER A 162 -2.75 15.93 -21.85
N VAL A 163 -2.47 14.66 -21.55
CA VAL A 163 -1.13 14.10 -21.66
C VAL A 163 -0.81 14.09 -23.15
N MET A 164 -0.04 15.08 -23.58
CA MET A 164 0.68 15.00 -24.84
C MET A 164 1.69 13.87 -24.67
N VAL A 165 1.38 12.71 -25.23
CA VAL A 165 2.35 11.63 -25.42
C VAL A 165 3.29 12.09 -26.53
N PRO A 166 4.60 12.22 -26.31
CA PRO A 166 5.53 12.30 -27.43
C PRO A 166 5.46 10.94 -28.13
N SER A 167 5.00 10.92 -29.38
CA SER A 167 5.07 9.75 -30.24
C SER A 167 6.52 9.30 -30.35
N LEU A 168 6.85 8.15 -29.76
CA LEU A 168 8.08 7.45 -30.09
C LEU A 168 7.84 6.69 -31.40
N ASP A 169 8.04 7.38 -32.52
CA ASP A 169 8.21 6.72 -33.80
C ASP A 169 9.69 6.81 -34.17
N GLN A 170 10.44 5.78 -33.84
CA GLN A 170 11.68 5.45 -34.54
C GLN A 170 11.76 3.93 -34.67
N THR A 171 11.16 3.44 -35.76
CA THR A 171 11.61 2.23 -36.45
C THR A 171 13.13 2.14 -36.47
N VAL A 172 13.64 1.05 -35.92
CA VAL A 172 15.02 0.59 -36.09
C VAL A 172 15.27 0.41 -37.59
N ASN A 173 16.13 1.24 -38.18
CA ASN A 173 16.63 1.02 -39.53
C ASN A 173 18.08 0.51 -39.45
N LEU A 174 18.21 -0.81 -39.59
CA LEU A 174 19.45 -1.56 -39.69
C LEU A 174 20.11 -1.29 -41.05
N SER A 175 20.75 -0.13 -41.22
CA SER A 175 21.72 0.11 -42.30
C SER A 175 22.48 1.42 -42.09
N ARG A 176 23.60 1.40 -41.35
CA ARG A 176 24.73 2.37 -41.44
C ARG A 176 25.84 2.18 -40.39
N ILE A 177 26.21 0.94 -40.05
CA ILE A 177 27.47 0.67 -39.32
C ILE A 177 28.29 -0.38 -40.09
N VAL A 178 28.52 -0.09 -41.37
CA VAL A 178 29.66 -0.64 -42.11
C VAL A 178 30.22 0.54 -42.90
N ASP A 179 31.54 0.63 -42.96
CA ASP A 179 32.36 1.63 -43.66
C ASP A 179 32.80 2.84 -42.80
N SER A 180 33.78 2.60 -41.93
CA SER A 180 35.08 3.29 -42.01
C SER A 180 36.07 2.63 -41.06
N ALA A 181 36.60 1.48 -41.51
CA ALA A 181 37.88 0.98 -41.07
C ALA A 181 38.98 1.54 -41.99
N SER A 182 40.19 1.63 -41.43
CA SER A 182 41.54 1.79 -42.04
C SER A 182 42.04 3.20 -42.38
N GLU A 183 43.00 3.67 -41.58
CA GLU A 183 44.37 4.15 -41.93
C GLU A 183 44.98 4.75 -40.63
N SER A 184 45.84 4.11 -39.82
CA SER A 184 47.22 3.58 -39.99
C SER A 184 48.33 4.60 -39.65
N VAL A 185 49.21 4.24 -38.69
CA VAL A 185 50.61 4.69 -38.45
C VAL A 185 50.76 6.16 -37.97
N GLY A 186 51.63 6.60 -37.06
CA GLY A 186 52.80 6.11 -36.33
C GLY A 186 53.77 7.31 -36.13
N SER A 187 54.46 7.35 -34.99
CA SER A 187 55.62 8.21 -34.63
C SER A 187 55.48 9.74 -34.55
N MET A 188 55.72 10.27 -33.35
CA MET A 188 56.91 11.07 -32.99
C MET A 188 57.16 11.01 -31.49
#